data_AF-A0AAV8V9W3-F1
#
_entry.id   AF-A0AAV8V9W3-F1
#
_cell.length_a   1.000
_cell.length_b   1.000
_cell.length_c   1.000
_cell.angle_alpha   90.00
_cell.angle_beta   90.00
_cell.angle_gamma   90.00
#
_symmetry.space_group_name_H-M   'P 1'
#
loop_
_entity.id
_entity.type
_entity.pdbx_description
1 polymer ?
#
loop_
_entity_poly.entity_id
_entity_poly.type
_entity_poly.pdbx_seq_one_letter_code
_entity_poly.pdbx_strand_id
1 'polypeptide(L)'
;MRGSHTSLFITFKKPYHNATSQTISRWLKTILKRSGLDTTKFTAHSTRHASTSAAARKDVPYDTIRLAAGWTKKSSAFATFYNRPVLPENSFALGVHGSLSPIYKFMLSIL
;
A
#
# COMPACT_ATOMS: atom_id res chain seq x y z
N MET A 1 -28.09 1.67 7.82
CA MET A 1 -26.91 2.50 7.46
C MET A 1 -26.37 2.31 6.02
N ARG A 2 -27.05 1.59 5.10
CA ARG A 2 -26.74 1.67 3.64
C ARG A 2 -27.85 2.25 2.77
N GLY A 3 -29.08 2.40 3.28
CA GLY A 3 -30.20 2.88 2.45
C GLY A 3 -30.34 2.02 1.20
N SER A 4 -30.41 2.66 0.02
CA SER A 4 -30.44 2.03 -1.30
C SER A 4 -29.04 1.86 -1.96
N HIS A 5 -27.94 2.16 -1.27
CA HIS A 5 -26.60 2.05 -1.85
C HIS A 5 -26.10 0.60 -1.86
N THR A 6 -25.75 0.11 -3.05
CA THR A 6 -25.18 -1.24 -3.26
C THR A 6 -23.66 -1.31 -3.12
N SER A 7 -22.98 -0.16 -3.08
CA SER A 7 -21.51 -0.08 -2.94
C SER A 7 -21.05 -0.50 -1.54
N LEU A 8 -19.92 -1.22 -1.48
CA LEU A 8 -19.27 -1.56 -0.21
C LEU A 8 -18.74 -0.30 0.50
N PHE A 9 -18.13 0.61 -0.26
CA PHE A 9 -17.57 1.85 0.27
C PHE A 9 -18.54 3.01 0.04
N ILE A 10 -18.91 3.68 1.12
CA ILE A 10 -19.75 4.88 1.16
C ILE A 10 -19.03 5.99 1.91
N THR A 11 -19.28 7.24 1.54
CA THR A 11 -18.73 8.39 2.26
C THR A 11 -19.41 8.57 3.62
N PHE A 12 -18.69 9.17 4.57
CA PHE A 12 -19.16 9.34 5.95
C PHE A 12 -19.81 10.70 6.22
N LYS A 13 -19.76 11.63 5.26
CA LYS A 13 -20.40 12.96 5.36
C LYS A 13 -21.69 12.97 4.53
N LYS A 14 -22.77 13.53 5.08
CA LYS A 14 -24.03 13.74 4.35
C LYS A 14 -23.86 14.79 3.22
N PRO A 15 -24.55 14.64 2.07
CA PRO A 15 -25.32 13.46 1.68
C PRO A 15 -24.40 12.27 1.38
N TYR A 16 -24.78 11.08 1.88
CA TYR A 16 -23.99 9.87 1.71
C TYR A 16 -24.02 9.43 0.25
N HIS A 17 -22.85 9.05 -0.28
CA HIS A 17 -22.69 8.62 -1.66
C HIS A 17 -21.64 7.51 -1.77
N ASN A 18 -21.63 6.81 -2.89
CA ASN A 18 -20.60 5.82 -3.18
C ASN A 18 -19.23 6.50 -3.17
N ALA A 19 -18.26 5.92 -2.45
CA ALA A 19 -16.92 6.46 -2.40
C ALA A 19 -16.21 6.20 -3.75
N THR A 20 -15.71 7.28 -4.36
CA THR A 20 -14.90 7.16 -5.59
C THR A 20 -13.49 6.65 -5.29
N SER A 21 -12.78 6.15 -6.30
CA SER A 21 -11.37 5.77 -6.19
C SER A 21 -10.49 6.91 -5.65
N GLN A 22 -10.76 8.16 -6.04
CA GLN A 22 -10.06 9.34 -5.51
C GLN A 22 -10.33 9.55 -4.01
N THR A 23 -11.54 9.25 -3.55
CA THR A 23 -11.91 9.38 -2.13
C THR A 23 -11.18 8.34 -1.28
N ILE A 24 -11.16 7.09 -1.73
CA ILE A 24 -10.42 6.01 -1.05
C ILE A 24 -8.92 6.32 -1.05
N SER A 25 -8.37 6.81 -2.17
CA SER A 25 -6.96 7.24 -2.26
C SER A 25 -6.61 8.34 -1.25
N ARG A 26 -7.49 9.32 -1.05
CA ARG A 26 -7.32 10.37 -0.03
C ARG A 26 -7.37 9.82 1.39
N TRP A 27 -8.25 8.87 1.68
CA TRP A 27 -8.29 8.22 2.99
C TRP A 27 -7.00 7.45 3.26
N LEU A 28 -6.50 6.71 2.27
CA LEU A 28 -5.24 5.98 2.40
C LEU A 28 -4.05 6.92 2.60
N LYS A 29 -3.95 8.01 1.83
CA LYS A 29 -2.94 9.06 2.08
C LYS A 29 -3.04 9.66 3.48
N THR A 30 -4.25 9.86 3.98
CA THR A 30 -4.47 10.37 5.35
C THR A 30 -3.96 9.37 6.38
N ILE A 31 -4.20 8.07 6.19
CA ILE A 31 -3.68 7.01 7.05
C ILE A 31 -2.15 6.99 7.00
N LEU A 32 -1.53 7.06 5.81
CA LEU A 32 -0.07 7.12 5.66
C LEU A 32 0.50 8.32 6.43
N LYS A 33 -0.08 9.51 6.27
CA LYS A 33 0.32 10.72 7.00
C LYS A 33 0.17 10.56 8.51
N ARG A 34 -0.92 9.95 8.98
CA ARG A 34 -1.17 9.71 10.41
C ARG A 34 -0.24 8.67 11.00
N SER A 35 0.16 7.70 10.18
CA SER A 35 1.25 6.80 10.51
C SER A 35 2.59 7.52 10.52
N GLY A 36 2.68 8.76 10.02
CA GLY A 36 3.83 9.65 9.98
C GLY A 36 4.67 9.58 8.70
N LEU A 37 4.26 8.75 7.74
CA LEU A 37 4.96 8.60 6.47
C LEU A 37 4.89 9.89 5.65
N ASP A 38 5.97 10.22 4.96
CA ASP A 38 6.04 11.35 4.04
C ASP A 38 5.14 11.10 2.82
N THR A 39 3.97 11.76 2.80
CA THR A 39 2.99 11.61 1.72
C THR A 39 3.35 12.31 0.40
N THR A 40 4.48 13.02 0.34
CA THR A 40 5.05 13.50 -0.93
C THR A 40 5.74 12.35 -1.68
N LYS A 41 6.27 11.36 -0.94
CA LYS A 41 6.93 10.16 -1.46
C LYS A 41 5.98 8.97 -1.49
N PHE A 42 5.21 8.76 -0.43
CA PHE A 42 4.32 7.62 -0.27
C PHE A 42 2.88 7.98 -0.65
N THR A 43 2.33 7.23 -1.60
CA THR A 43 0.97 7.42 -2.09
C THR A 43 0.10 6.20 -1.79
N ALA A 44 -1.19 6.28 -2.13
CA ALA A 44 -2.07 5.12 -2.09
C ALA A 44 -1.50 3.92 -2.87
N HIS A 45 -0.80 4.17 -3.99
CA HIS A 45 -0.20 3.10 -4.78
C HIS A 45 0.97 2.42 -4.06
N SER A 46 1.70 3.16 -3.21
CA SER A 46 2.80 2.60 -2.41
C SER A 46 2.34 1.47 -1.50
N THR A 47 1.08 1.47 -1.03
CA THR A 47 0.52 0.35 -0.26
C THR A 47 0.38 -0.93 -1.08
N ARG A 48 0.01 -0.82 -2.36
CA ARG A 48 -0.04 -1.96 -3.28
C ARG A 48 1.36 -2.50 -3.53
N HIS A 49 2.32 -1.61 -3.80
CA HIS A 49 3.74 -1.97 -3.95
C HIS A 49 4.26 -2.77 -2.77
N ALA A 50 4.12 -2.18 -1.60
CA ALA A 50 4.41 -2.79 -0.32
C ALA A 50 3.83 -4.21 -0.20
N SER A 51 2.52 -4.37 -0.41
CA SER A 51 1.85 -5.67 -0.27
C SER A 51 2.39 -6.74 -1.21
N THR A 52 2.64 -6.41 -2.48
CA THR A 52 3.14 -7.38 -3.47
C THR A 52 4.60 -7.75 -3.22
N SER A 53 5.44 -6.79 -2.84
CA SER A 53 6.84 -7.03 -2.51
C SER A 53 6.97 -7.84 -1.20
N ALA A 54 6.08 -7.62 -0.23
CA ALA A 54 5.99 -8.44 0.97
C ALA A 54 5.68 -9.91 0.65
N ALA A 55 4.72 -10.16 -0.25
CA ALA A 55 4.36 -11.51 -0.66
C ALA A 55 5.51 -12.20 -1.39
N ALA A 56 6.22 -11.45 -2.25
CA ALA A 56 7.40 -11.94 -2.97
C ALA A 56 8.46 -12.51 -2.02
N ARG A 57 8.77 -11.77 -0.96
CA ARG A 57 9.79 -12.15 0.02
C ARG A 57 9.36 -13.27 0.97
N LYS A 58 8.07 -13.56 1.02
CA LYS A 58 7.54 -14.74 1.71
C LYS A 58 7.46 -15.96 0.77
N ASP A 59 8.16 -15.90 -0.35
CA ASP A 59 8.21 -16.94 -1.38
C ASP A 59 6.81 -17.35 -1.88
N VAL A 60 5.85 -16.42 -1.86
CA VAL A 60 4.52 -16.67 -2.45
C VAL A 60 4.69 -16.79 -3.96
N PRO A 61 4.11 -17.83 -4.60
CA PRO A 61 4.25 -18.03 -6.04
C PRO A 61 3.85 -16.78 -6.83
N TYR A 62 4.66 -16.44 -7.83
CA TYR A 62 4.51 -15.21 -8.58
C TYR A 62 3.16 -15.11 -9.28
N ASP A 63 2.65 -16.24 -9.80
CA ASP A 63 1.32 -16.30 -10.40
C ASP A 63 0.21 -15.98 -9.40
N THR A 64 0.34 -16.44 -8.16
CA THR A 64 -0.60 -16.12 -7.08
C THR A 64 -0.57 -14.63 -6.74
N ILE A 65 0.63 -14.04 -6.62
CA ILE A 65 0.78 -12.59 -6.38
C ILE A 65 0.15 -11.78 -7.52
N ARG A 66 0.41 -12.18 -8.77
CA ARG A 66 -0.14 -11.51 -9.96
C ARG A 66 -1.66 -11.57 -10.00
N LEU A 67 -2.25 -12.75 -9.75
CA LEU A 67 -3.70 -12.93 -9.73
C LEU A 67 -4.33 -12.08 -8.63
N ALA A 68 -3.75 -12.11 -7.41
CA ALA A 68 -4.23 -11.31 -6.28
C ALA A 68 -4.09 -9.80 -6.54
N ALA A 69 -3.05 -9.37 -7.25
CA ALA A 69 -2.85 -7.98 -7.64
C ALA A 69 -3.73 -7.56 -8.84
N GLY A 70 -4.46 -8.46 -9.48
CA GLY A 70 -5.29 -8.16 -10.65
C GLY A 70 -4.48 -7.92 -11.94
N TRP A 71 -3.29 -8.52 -12.07
CA TRP A 71 -2.47 -8.44 -13.27
C TRP A 71 -2.74 -9.60 -14.25
N THR A 72 -2.85 -9.27 -15.55
CA THR A 72 -3.01 -10.26 -16.64
C THR A 72 -1.81 -11.19 -16.73
N LYS A 73 -1.97 -12.46 -17.15
CA LYS A 73 -0.89 -13.50 -17.24
C LYS A 73 0.43 -13.03 -17.87
N LYS A 74 0.36 -12.10 -18.81
CA LYS A 74 1.50 -11.57 -19.57
C LYS A 74 2.13 -10.30 -18.95
N SER A 75 1.55 -9.75 -17.90
CA SER A 75 2.07 -8.54 -17.24
C SER A 75 3.47 -8.76 -16.64
N SER A 76 4.42 -7.94 -17.08
CA SER A 76 5.77 -7.81 -16.51
C SER A 76 5.85 -6.83 -15.34
N ALA A 77 4.71 -6.20 -14.96
CA ALA A 77 4.69 -5.07 -14.04
C ALA A 77 5.43 -5.35 -12.72
N PHE A 78 5.25 -6.53 -12.13
CA PHE A 78 5.95 -6.89 -10.90
C PHE A 78 7.46 -7.04 -11.10
N ALA A 79 7.88 -7.79 -12.13
CA ALA A 79 9.30 -8.01 -12.42
C ALA A 79 10.02 -6.67 -12.66
N THR A 80 9.36 -5.73 -13.34
CA THR A 80 9.93 -4.42 -13.67
C THR A 80 9.93 -3.44 -12.49
N PHE A 81 8.86 -3.39 -11.70
CA PHE A 81 8.68 -2.31 -10.71
C PHE A 81 8.73 -2.76 -9.25
N TYR A 82 8.65 -4.06 -8.96
CA TYR A 82 8.41 -4.58 -7.60
C TYR A 82 9.42 -5.64 -7.15
N ASN A 83 10.10 -6.33 -8.08
CA ASN A 83 11.22 -7.23 -7.79
C ASN A 83 12.54 -6.45 -7.67
N ARG A 84 12.65 -5.60 -6.65
CA ARG A 84 13.87 -4.83 -6.38
C ARG A 84 14.58 -5.39 -5.14
N PRO A 85 15.92 -5.54 -5.17
CA PRO A 85 16.68 -5.97 -3.99
C PRO A 85 16.58 -4.91 -2.90
N VAL A 86 16.28 -5.35 -1.67
CA VAL A 86 16.21 -4.47 -0.49
C VAL A 86 17.64 -4.14 -0.08
N LEU A 87 17.95 -2.85 0.13
CA LEU A 87 19.24 -2.44 0.69
C LEU A 87 19.39 -3.01 2.13
N PRO A 88 20.59 -3.42 2.54
CA PRO A 88 20.81 -3.94 3.89
C PRO A 88 20.40 -2.93 4.97
N GLU A 89 19.81 -3.43 6.06
CA GLU A 89 19.23 -2.70 7.22
C GLU A 89 20.08 -1.51 7.71
N ASN A 90 21.39 -1.64 7.56
CA ASN A 90 22.46 -0.79 8.04
C ASN A 90 22.45 0.61 7.40
N SER A 91 21.78 0.79 6.26
CA SER A 91 21.87 1.99 5.43
C SER A 91 20.89 3.10 5.83
N PHE A 92 19.84 2.77 6.61
CA PHE A 92 18.75 3.70 6.94
C PHE A 92 18.69 4.11 8.42
N ALA A 93 19.42 3.43 9.30
CA ALA A 93 19.45 3.74 10.74
C ALA A 93 20.06 5.11 11.07
N LEU A 94 20.82 5.73 10.16
CA LEU A 94 21.44 7.05 10.36
C LEU A 94 20.46 8.23 10.22
N GLY A 95 19.23 8.02 9.75
CA GLY A 95 18.27 9.09 9.49
C GLY A 95 17.17 9.31 10.54
N VAL A 96 16.98 8.40 11.51
CA VAL A 96 15.80 8.47 12.40
C VAL A 96 16.17 8.10 13.84
N HIS A 97 16.56 9.10 14.62
CA HIS A 97 16.58 9.01 16.08
C HIS A 97 15.13 9.11 16.58
N GLY A 98 14.45 7.97 16.68
CA GLY A 98 13.09 7.91 17.23
C GLY A 98 12.47 6.54 17.04
N SER A 99 12.02 5.93 18.13
CA SER A 99 11.36 4.62 18.16
C SER A 99 10.18 4.56 17.18
N LEU A 100 10.41 3.99 15.99
CA LEU A 100 9.40 3.85 14.94
C LEU A 100 8.29 2.89 15.37
N SER A 101 7.04 3.29 15.12
CA SER A 101 5.87 2.46 15.38
C SER A 101 5.95 1.14 14.58
N PRO A 102 5.33 0.04 15.05
CA PRO A 102 5.35 -1.25 14.35
C PRO A 102 4.85 -1.19 12.90
N ILE A 103 3.95 -0.24 12.61
CA ILE A 103 3.43 0.02 11.26
C ILE A 103 4.52 0.56 10.33
N TYR A 104 5.43 1.38 10.82
CA TYR A 104 6.58 1.83 10.04
C TYR A 104 7.56 0.71 9.77
N LYS A 105 7.87 -0.12 10.77
CA LYS A 105 8.76 -1.28 10.56
C LYS A 105 8.15 -2.25 9.54
N PHE A 106 6.84 -2.47 9.61
CA PHE A 106 6.12 -3.25 8.62
C PHE A 106 6.20 -2.59 7.23
N MET A 107 5.88 -1.30 7.09
CA MET A 107 5.89 -0.58 5.81
C MET A 107 7.29 -0.35 5.20
N LEU A 108 8.32 -0.16 6.02
CA LEU A 108 9.72 -0.04 5.59
C LEU A 108 10.31 -1.40 5.26
N SER A 109 9.90 -2.45 5.97
CA SER A 109 10.34 -3.79 5.60
C SER A 109 9.85 -4.13 4.21
N ILE A 110 8.67 -3.68 3.75
CA ILE A 110 7.97 -4.08 2.49
C ILE A 110 8.21 -3.17 1.27
N LEU A 111 9.00 -2.11 1.43
CA LEU A 111 9.59 -1.35 0.31
C LEU A 111 10.95 -1.93 -0.08
#